data_AF-A0A2N5KKN0-F1
#
_entry.id   AF-A0A2N5KKN0-F1
#
_cell.length_a   1.000
_cell.length_b   1.000
_cell.length_c   1.000
_cell.angle_alpha   90.00
_cell.angle_beta   90.00
_cell.angle_gamma   90.00
#
_symmetry.space_group_name_H-M   'P 1'
#
loop_
_entity.id
_entity.type
_entity.pdbx_description
1 polymer ?
#
loop_
_entity_poly.entity_id
_entity_poly.type
_entity_poly.pdbx_seq_one_letter_code
_entity_poly.pdbx_strand_id
1 'polypeptide(L)'
;IEQEIKFPRLLGYRYEVKERKLTAEFSEDSRMALSSEDIPFKTENAPIVGKSSTHTLDDLKRHREQEVAFLLSKLVLEKYFRSDGSERTERTADYGSDSEVQMWLFPQILRIARSWMNECVTYKDGAFPQLMMLVEPAHEAADKIYRAIVASSAGERHLKPILRPYDTVGTTRYVDFDTTRPVYVTDPKKCHISHVVADTQSWEQKMAQVLEDMDEVARYVKNHNLGFTIPYTIDGEERNYIPDFIAHVDDGHGPDDLLNLIVEVSGEKRKDKDTKVSTARTLWVPAVNNHGEFGRWAFVEISDPWDAQNTIRGMLKSEQPAYVS
;
A
#
# COMPACT_ATOMS: atom_id res chain seq x y z
N ILE A 1 -13.95 -23.43 -11.37
CA ILE A 1 -13.34 -22.16 -10.91
C ILE A 1 -11.89 -22.08 -11.44
N GLU A 2 -11.59 -22.59 -12.64
CA GLU A 2 -10.20 -22.75 -13.11
C GLU A 2 -9.50 -21.42 -13.43
N GLN A 3 -10.26 -20.36 -13.74
CA GLN A 3 -9.73 -19.04 -14.10
C GLN A 3 -9.77 -18.01 -12.96
N GLU A 4 -10.01 -18.44 -11.72
CA GLU A 4 -9.99 -17.52 -10.56
C GLU A 4 -8.62 -16.85 -10.43
N ILE A 5 -8.64 -15.52 -10.30
CA ILE A 5 -7.46 -14.70 -10.06
C ILE A 5 -7.50 -14.24 -8.61
N LYS A 6 -6.39 -14.43 -7.91
CA LYS A 6 -6.15 -13.95 -6.54
C LYS A 6 -5.05 -12.91 -6.54
N PHE A 7 -5.11 -11.96 -5.64
CA PHE A 7 -4.13 -10.88 -5.53
C PHE A 7 -4.01 -10.39 -4.09
N PRO A 8 -2.83 -9.91 -3.67
CA PRO A 8 -2.66 -9.38 -2.32
C PRO A 8 -3.36 -8.01 -2.17
N ARG A 9 -3.94 -7.78 -1.00
CA ARG A 9 -4.51 -6.49 -0.60
C ARG A 9 -3.57 -5.79 0.36
N LEU A 10 -3.07 -4.63 -0.05
CA LEU A 10 -2.10 -3.85 0.71
C LEU A 10 -2.76 -2.61 1.32
N LEU A 11 -2.24 -2.20 2.48
CA LEU A 11 -2.48 -0.89 3.09
C LEU A 11 -1.34 0.09 2.79
N GLY A 12 -0.12 -0.42 2.61
CA GLY A 12 1.04 0.39 2.33
C GLY A 12 2.31 -0.44 2.16
N TYR A 13 3.45 0.21 2.42
CA TYR A 13 4.76 -0.40 2.28
C TYR A 13 5.64 -0.08 3.49
N ARG A 14 6.59 -0.95 3.77
CA ARG A 14 7.60 -0.77 4.80
C ARG A 14 8.93 -1.35 4.36
N TYR A 15 10.02 -0.73 4.78
CA TYR A 15 11.34 -1.32 4.71
C TYR A 15 11.61 -2.21 5.93
N GLU A 16 12.15 -3.39 5.67
CA GLU A 16 12.64 -4.28 6.71
C GLU A 16 13.94 -3.70 7.30
N VAL A 17 13.89 -3.36 8.58
CA VAL A 17 15.06 -2.91 9.34
C VAL A 17 15.63 -4.10 10.10
N LYS A 18 16.71 -4.70 9.57
CA LYS A 18 17.34 -5.90 10.15
C LYS A 18 18.21 -5.60 11.37
N GLU A 19 18.49 -4.33 11.65
CA GLU A 19 19.40 -3.94 12.72
C GLU A 19 18.74 -4.10 14.09
N ARG A 20 19.42 -4.79 14.99
CA ARG A 20 18.98 -4.94 16.39
C ARG A 20 19.03 -3.62 17.17
N LYS A 21 19.81 -2.64 16.67
CA LYS A 21 19.99 -1.34 17.29
C LYS A 21 19.47 -0.26 16.35
N LEU A 22 18.35 0.34 16.73
CA LEU A 22 17.74 1.42 15.95
C LEU A 22 18.42 2.76 16.27
N THR A 23 18.72 3.49 15.21
CA THR A 23 19.05 4.91 15.20
C THR A 23 17.99 5.67 14.39
N ALA A 24 18.13 6.98 14.30
CA ALA A 24 17.32 7.80 13.39
C ALA A 24 18.18 8.93 12.83
N GLU A 25 17.92 9.28 11.58
CA GLU A 25 18.49 10.45 10.90
C GLU A 25 17.35 11.42 10.59
N PHE A 26 17.37 12.58 11.23
CA PHE A 26 16.36 13.61 11.02
C PHE A 26 16.78 14.55 9.90
N SER A 27 15.91 14.66 8.90
CA SER A 27 16.06 15.54 7.73
C SER A 27 14.90 16.53 7.65
N GLU A 28 14.87 17.37 6.62
CA GLU A 28 13.72 18.25 6.36
C GLU A 28 12.39 17.48 6.24
N ASP A 29 12.40 16.27 5.66
CA ASP A 29 11.21 15.41 5.54
C ASP A 29 10.69 14.91 6.90
N SER A 30 11.56 14.91 7.91
CA SER A 30 11.20 14.55 9.28
C SER A 30 10.44 15.66 10.01
N ARG A 31 10.45 16.91 9.51
CA ARG A 31 9.81 18.03 10.19
C ARG A 31 8.30 17.98 10.11
N MET A 32 7.63 18.42 11.18
CA MET A 32 6.18 18.56 11.25
C MET A 32 5.83 19.91 11.89
N ALA A 33 4.87 20.63 11.33
CA ALA A 33 4.37 21.87 11.91
C ALA A 33 2.95 21.63 12.43
N LEU A 34 2.77 21.72 13.75
CA LEU A 34 1.45 21.56 14.37
C LEU A 34 0.77 22.91 14.49
N SER A 35 -0.45 23.00 13.96
CA SER A 35 -1.34 24.15 14.12
C SER A 35 -2.59 23.76 14.90
N SER A 36 -3.12 24.69 15.68
CA SER A 36 -4.44 24.54 16.28
C SER A 36 -5.58 24.96 15.34
N GLU A 37 -5.25 25.65 14.24
CA GLU A 37 -6.20 26.12 13.21
C GLU A 37 -6.75 24.97 12.37
N ASP A 38 -5.94 23.94 12.15
CA ASP A 38 -6.28 22.78 11.31
C ASP A 38 -7.14 21.73 12.05
N ILE A 39 -7.51 21.99 13.32
CA ILE A 39 -8.14 21.03 14.20
C ILE A 39 -9.60 21.41 14.45
N PRO A 40 -10.58 20.57 14.04
CA PRO A 40 -11.99 20.85 14.30
C PRO A 40 -12.26 21.00 15.80
N PHE A 41 -12.80 22.16 16.21
CA PHE A 41 -13.04 22.49 17.63
C PHE A 41 -14.13 21.65 18.32
N LYS A 42 -14.81 20.74 17.61
CA LYS A 42 -15.79 19.79 18.15
C LYS A 42 -15.74 18.47 17.38
N THR A 43 -15.24 17.43 18.03
CA THR A 43 -15.42 16.05 17.57
C THR A 43 -16.38 15.36 18.53
N GLU A 44 -17.65 15.23 18.14
CA GLU A 44 -18.56 14.28 18.80
C GLU A 44 -18.21 12.87 18.33
N ASN A 45 -17.35 12.18 19.08
CA ASN A 45 -17.18 10.74 18.95
C ASN A 45 -17.92 10.04 20.10
N ALA A 46 -18.92 9.22 19.75
CA ALA A 46 -19.64 8.39 20.71
C ALA A 46 -18.69 7.37 21.36
N PRO A 47 -18.76 7.16 22.68
CA PRO A 47 -17.74 6.39 23.40
C PRO A 47 -17.86 4.89 23.11
N ILE A 48 -16.74 4.27 22.74
CA ILE A 48 -16.55 2.83 22.92
C ILE A 48 -15.89 2.62 24.30
N VAL A 49 -16.51 1.74 25.08
CA VAL A 49 -16.31 1.50 26.51
C VAL A 49 -14.83 1.33 26.92
N GLY A 50 -14.39 2.07 27.95
CA GLY A 50 -13.25 1.67 28.78
C GLY A 50 -12.17 2.71 29.12
N LYS A 51 -12.13 3.90 28.51
CA LYS A 51 -11.20 4.98 28.90
C LYS A 51 -11.83 6.36 28.73
N SER A 52 -11.45 7.29 29.62
CA SER A 52 -11.85 8.70 29.65
C SER A 52 -11.90 9.29 28.24
N SER A 53 -13.09 9.66 27.82
CA SER A 53 -13.35 10.32 26.56
C SER A 53 -12.82 11.75 26.64
N THR A 54 -11.80 12.04 25.83
CA THR A 54 -11.33 13.40 25.60
C THR A 54 -12.39 14.13 24.78
N HIS A 55 -13.27 14.86 25.45
CA HIS A 55 -14.39 15.56 24.79
C HIS A 55 -14.02 16.97 24.32
N THR A 56 -12.87 17.49 24.77
CA THR A 56 -12.39 18.85 24.49
C THR A 56 -10.87 18.91 24.31
N LEU A 57 -10.36 19.94 23.64
CA LEU A 57 -8.91 20.22 23.55
C LEU A 57 -8.27 20.46 24.93
N ASP A 58 -9.04 20.95 25.91
CA ASP A 58 -8.56 21.16 27.27
C ASP A 58 -8.34 19.84 28.02
N ASP A 59 -9.16 18.83 27.77
CA ASP A 59 -8.92 17.47 28.29
C ASP A 59 -7.67 16.87 27.65
N LEU A 60 -7.43 17.14 26.36
CA LEU A 60 -6.25 16.69 25.63
C LEU A 60 -4.97 17.27 26.25
N LYS A 61 -4.96 18.56 26.61
CA LYS A 61 -3.83 19.26 27.26
C LYS A 61 -3.43 18.66 28.63
N ARG A 62 -4.32 17.93 29.31
CA ARG A 62 -4.04 17.35 30.64
C ARG A 62 -3.11 16.14 30.58
N HIS A 63 -2.97 15.51 29.40
CA HIS A 63 -2.06 14.39 29.23
C HIS A 63 -0.60 14.82 29.33
N ARG A 64 0.25 13.95 29.86
CA ARG A 64 1.70 14.22 29.91
C ARG A 64 2.30 14.05 28.51
N GLU A 65 3.31 14.85 28.17
CA GLU A 65 4.06 14.67 26.92
C GLU A 65 4.62 13.25 26.76
N GLN A 66 4.95 12.60 27.89
CA GLN A 66 5.38 11.22 27.91
C GLN A 66 4.33 10.23 27.39
N GLU A 67 3.04 10.53 27.59
CA GLU A 67 1.93 9.72 27.05
C GLU A 67 1.86 9.88 25.53
N VAL A 68 2.14 11.08 25.00
CA VAL A 68 2.26 11.33 23.55
C VAL A 68 3.41 10.50 22.97
N ALA A 69 4.61 10.61 23.55
CA ALA A 69 5.77 9.84 23.08
C ALA A 69 5.50 8.32 23.13
N PHE A 70 4.83 7.84 24.18
CA PHE A 70 4.43 6.43 24.30
C PHE A 70 3.46 6.02 23.19
N LEU A 71 2.43 6.83 22.93
CA LEU A 71 1.45 6.57 21.87
C LEU A 71 2.13 6.50 20.50
N LEU A 72 2.93 7.51 20.15
CA LEU A 72 3.64 7.54 18.87
C LEU A 72 4.56 6.32 18.71
N SER A 73 5.28 5.96 19.75
CA SER A 73 6.18 4.79 19.74
C SER A 73 5.42 3.49 19.55
N LYS A 74 4.24 3.38 20.17
CA LYS A 74 3.36 2.24 20.02
C LYS A 74 2.85 2.14 18.59
N LEU A 75 2.40 3.26 18.01
CA LEU A 75 1.94 3.32 16.61
C LEU A 75 3.05 2.93 15.63
N VAL A 76 4.27 3.49 15.78
CA VAL A 76 5.43 3.12 14.94
C VAL A 76 5.71 1.63 15.03
N LEU A 77 5.74 1.08 16.25
CA LEU A 77 6.02 -0.33 16.48
C LEU A 77 4.96 -1.23 15.85
N GLU A 78 3.68 -0.95 16.12
CA GLU A 78 2.55 -1.74 15.64
C GLU A 78 2.31 -1.60 14.13
N LYS A 79 2.66 -0.46 13.52
CA LYS A 79 2.51 -0.26 12.07
C LYS A 79 3.67 -0.88 11.29
N TYR A 80 4.91 -0.71 11.75
CA TYR A 80 6.10 -0.97 10.93
C TYR A 80 6.99 -2.11 11.39
N PHE A 81 6.96 -2.50 12.67
CA PHE A 81 7.88 -3.49 13.26
C PHE A 81 7.15 -4.77 13.67
N ARG A 82 6.49 -5.40 12.71
CA ARG A 82 5.81 -6.68 12.84
C ARG A 82 6.48 -7.76 12.02
N SER A 83 6.61 -8.97 12.53
CA SER A 83 7.25 -10.10 11.84
C SER A 83 6.44 -10.60 10.63
N ASP A 84 5.11 -10.48 10.69
CA ASP A 84 4.17 -10.99 9.68
C ASP A 84 3.82 -10.02 8.53
N GLY A 85 4.14 -8.73 8.63
CA GLY A 85 3.75 -7.77 7.59
C GLY A 85 2.34 -7.22 7.67
N SER A 86 1.52 -7.64 8.64
CA SER A 86 0.17 -7.11 8.79
C SER A 86 0.16 -5.73 9.44
N GLU A 87 -0.84 -4.89 9.18
CA GLU A 87 -1.12 -3.70 10.01
C GLU A 87 -2.25 -4.01 10.99
N ARG A 88 -2.16 -3.53 12.24
CA ARG A 88 -3.31 -3.41 13.14
C ARG A 88 -3.49 -1.94 13.50
N THR A 89 -4.48 -1.30 12.89
CA THR A 89 -4.89 0.08 13.22
C THR A 89 -5.96 0.12 14.32
N GLU A 90 -6.60 -1.01 14.64
CA GLU A 90 -7.64 -1.10 15.67
C GLU A 90 -7.10 -1.60 17.01
N ARG A 91 -7.50 -0.93 18.11
CA ARG A 91 -7.31 -1.42 19.47
C ARG A 91 -8.16 -2.67 19.69
N THR A 92 -7.56 -3.85 19.61
CA THR A 92 -8.18 -5.06 20.16
C THR A 92 -8.33 -4.90 21.68
N ALA A 93 -9.52 -5.21 22.21
CA ALA A 93 -9.79 -5.23 23.65
C ALA A 93 -9.01 -6.33 24.40
N ASP A 94 -8.32 -7.19 23.64
CA ASP A 94 -7.51 -8.28 24.16
C ASP A 94 -6.07 -7.81 24.40
N TYR A 95 -5.64 -7.85 25.66
CA TYR A 95 -4.29 -7.50 26.13
C TYR A 95 -3.30 -8.68 25.95
N GLY A 96 -3.61 -9.65 25.11
CA GLY A 96 -2.68 -10.72 24.73
C GLY A 96 -1.48 -10.15 23.97
N SER A 97 -0.26 -10.61 24.28
CA SER A 97 0.92 -10.20 23.54
C SER A 97 0.78 -10.63 22.09
N ASP A 98 0.66 -9.66 21.18
CA ASP A 98 0.73 -9.92 19.75
C ASP A 98 2.16 -10.40 19.43
N SER A 99 2.32 -11.72 19.28
CA SER A 99 3.62 -12.39 19.12
C SER A 99 4.39 -11.92 17.89
N GLU A 100 3.69 -11.31 16.95
CA GLU A 100 4.26 -10.78 15.71
C GLU A 100 4.88 -9.39 15.90
N VAL A 101 4.53 -8.65 16.95
CA VAL A 101 5.12 -7.31 17.20
C VAL A 101 6.49 -7.47 17.84
N GLN A 102 7.50 -6.79 17.29
CA GLN A 102 8.88 -6.83 17.81
C GLN A 102 9.04 -5.98 19.09
N MET A 103 8.37 -6.36 20.18
CA MET A 103 8.25 -5.57 21.41
C MET A 103 9.60 -5.15 22.03
N TRP A 104 10.67 -5.90 21.79
CA TRP A 104 12.02 -5.56 22.23
C TRP A 104 12.58 -4.27 21.62
N LEU A 105 12.01 -3.78 20.50
CA LEU A 105 12.39 -2.51 19.88
C LEU A 105 11.72 -1.29 20.55
N PHE A 106 10.66 -1.49 21.33
CA PHE A 106 9.88 -0.39 21.91
C PHE A 106 10.72 0.64 22.70
N PRO A 107 11.67 0.25 23.59
CA PRO A 107 12.47 1.23 24.33
C PRO A 107 13.34 2.11 23.41
N GLN A 108 13.81 1.56 22.28
CA GLN A 108 14.62 2.28 21.31
C GLN A 108 13.76 3.26 20.51
N ILE A 109 12.59 2.80 20.04
CA ILE A 109 11.61 3.64 19.34
C ILE A 109 11.14 4.78 20.26
N LEU A 110 10.89 4.50 21.55
CA LEU A 110 10.50 5.52 22.52
C LEU A 110 11.53 6.62 22.71
N ARG A 111 12.82 6.24 22.74
CA ARG A 111 13.90 7.22 22.77
C ARG A 111 13.92 8.08 21.51
N ILE A 112 13.75 7.46 20.34
CA ILE A 112 13.74 8.16 19.04
C ILE A 112 12.54 9.09 18.92
N ALA A 113 11.34 8.65 19.30
CA ALA A 113 10.13 9.46 19.27
C ALA A 113 10.25 10.71 20.15
N ARG A 114 10.85 10.58 21.35
CA ARG A 114 11.14 11.74 22.21
C ARG A 114 12.12 12.72 21.55
N SER A 115 13.20 12.23 20.96
CA SER A 115 14.14 13.08 20.21
C SER A 115 13.46 13.79 19.05
N TRP A 116 12.66 13.07 18.26
CA TRP A 116 11.91 13.61 17.15
C TRP A 116 10.92 14.72 17.60
N MET A 117 10.15 14.48 18.67
CA MET A 117 9.23 15.49 19.22
C MET A 117 9.95 16.79 19.63
N ASN A 118 11.20 16.69 20.10
CA ASN A 118 11.98 17.84 20.54
C ASN A 118 12.70 18.57 19.39
N GLU A 119 13.12 17.84 18.35
CA GLU A 119 14.02 18.34 17.31
C GLU A 119 13.30 18.66 15.98
N CYS A 120 12.19 17.97 15.70
CA CYS A 120 11.52 17.99 14.40
C CYS A 120 10.14 18.65 14.41
N VAL A 121 9.53 18.84 15.57
CA VAL A 121 8.18 19.40 15.67
C VAL A 121 8.25 20.90 15.96
N THR A 122 7.61 21.69 15.10
CA THR A 122 7.40 23.12 15.33
C THR A 122 5.95 23.33 15.78
N TYR A 123 5.78 23.87 16.99
CA TYR A 123 4.47 24.24 17.52
C TYR A 123 4.14 25.67 17.11
N LYS A 124 3.13 25.85 16.26
CA LYS A 124 2.58 27.17 15.92
C LYS A 124 1.79 27.73 17.11
N ASP A 125 1.37 28.98 17.00
CA ASP A 125 0.62 29.67 18.07
C ASP A 125 -0.59 28.84 18.55
N GLY A 126 -0.65 28.64 19.88
CA GLY A 126 -1.70 27.87 20.53
C GLY A 126 -1.61 26.34 20.37
N ALA A 127 -0.67 25.82 19.58
CA ALA A 127 -0.43 24.38 19.44
C ALA A 127 0.32 23.82 20.66
N PHE A 128 0.07 22.55 20.97
CA PHE A 128 0.65 21.84 22.10
C PHE A 128 0.91 20.37 21.74
N PRO A 129 1.89 19.68 22.38
CA PRO A 129 2.30 18.31 22.02
C PRO A 129 1.16 17.29 21.94
N GLN A 130 0.17 17.40 22.83
CA GLN A 130 -0.93 16.47 22.94
C GLN A 130 -1.88 16.50 21.73
N LEU A 131 -1.77 17.50 20.85
CA LEU A 131 -2.44 17.48 19.54
C LEU A 131 -2.01 16.26 18.70
N MET A 132 -0.79 15.74 18.89
CA MET A 132 -0.31 14.50 18.28
C MET A 132 -0.97 13.22 18.84
N MET A 133 -1.94 13.35 19.77
CA MET A 133 -2.77 12.22 20.19
C MET A 133 -4.07 12.12 19.39
N LEU A 134 -4.38 13.12 18.54
CA LEU A 134 -5.43 13.02 17.55
C LEU A 134 -4.98 12.08 16.41
N VAL A 135 -5.95 11.40 15.79
CA VAL A 135 -5.67 10.30 14.84
C VAL A 135 -4.73 10.74 13.72
N GLU A 136 -5.09 11.77 12.94
CA GLU A 136 -4.28 12.19 11.78
C GLU A 136 -2.86 12.66 12.18
N PRO A 137 -2.68 13.60 13.15
CA PRO A 137 -1.35 13.99 13.60
C PRO A 137 -0.52 12.83 14.18
N ALA A 138 -1.15 11.88 14.87
CA ALA A 138 -0.46 10.72 15.44
C ALA A 138 0.12 9.80 14.36
N HIS A 139 -0.67 9.54 13.31
CA HIS A 139 -0.24 8.72 12.18
C HIS A 139 0.82 9.44 11.33
N GLU A 140 0.68 10.74 11.07
CA GLU A 140 1.71 11.51 10.37
C GLU A 140 3.05 11.51 11.13
N ALA A 141 3.01 11.73 12.45
CA ALA A 141 4.19 11.67 13.30
C ALA A 141 4.83 10.27 13.30
N ALA A 142 4.03 9.21 13.38
CA ALA A 142 4.53 7.83 13.32
C ALA A 142 5.25 7.54 11.99
N ASP A 143 4.66 7.97 10.87
CA ASP A 143 5.25 7.82 9.54
C ASP A 143 6.59 8.57 9.42
N LYS A 144 6.68 9.81 9.94
CA LYS A 144 7.92 10.61 9.94
C LYS A 144 9.01 9.98 10.82
N ILE A 145 8.66 9.52 12.02
CA ILE A 145 9.59 8.82 12.92
C ILE A 145 10.13 7.55 12.24
N TYR A 146 9.25 6.77 11.63
CA TYR A 146 9.64 5.55 10.94
C TYR A 146 10.59 5.82 9.76
N ARG A 147 10.28 6.82 8.93
CA ARG A 147 11.15 7.23 7.82
C ARG A 147 12.54 7.64 8.29
N ALA A 148 12.63 8.36 9.41
CA ALA A 148 13.91 8.72 10.02
C ALA A 148 14.71 7.50 10.50
N ILE A 149 14.03 6.47 11.04
CA ILE A 149 14.66 5.20 11.43
C ILE A 149 15.23 4.50 10.19
N VAL A 150 14.41 4.33 9.14
CA VAL A 150 14.81 3.70 7.88
C VAL A 150 15.97 4.46 7.21
N ALA A 151 15.95 5.78 7.23
CA ALA A 151 17.01 6.62 6.66
C ALA A 151 18.37 6.32 7.28
N SER A 152 18.41 6.06 8.60
CA SER A 152 19.64 5.74 9.33
C SER A 152 20.13 4.29 9.18
N SER A 153 19.30 3.41 8.60
CA SER A 153 19.61 1.98 8.46
C SER A 153 20.72 1.76 7.42
N ALA A 154 21.79 1.09 7.85
CA ALA A 154 22.93 0.70 7.03
C ALA A 154 22.72 -0.70 6.45
N GLY A 155 22.68 -0.80 5.11
CA GLY A 155 22.58 -2.07 4.40
C GLY A 155 21.51 -2.06 3.31
N GLU A 156 21.23 -3.24 2.77
CA GLU A 156 20.22 -3.43 1.73
C GLU A 156 18.82 -3.31 2.33
N ARG A 157 18.08 -2.29 1.89
CA ARG A 157 16.72 -2.01 2.34
C ARG A 157 15.74 -2.91 1.59
N HIS A 158 15.27 -3.99 2.21
CA HIS A 158 14.24 -4.82 1.60
C HIS A 158 12.87 -4.21 1.82
N LEU A 159 12.22 -3.79 0.74
CA LEU A 159 10.83 -3.34 0.78
C LEU A 159 9.90 -4.54 0.98
N LYS A 160 8.93 -4.41 1.87
CA LYS A 160 7.89 -5.40 2.20
C LYS A 160 6.51 -4.74 2.15
N PRO A 161 5.46 -5.50 1.83
CA PRO A 161 4.10 -4.98 1.82
C PRO A 161 3.62 -4.85 3.26
N ILE A 162 2.73 -3.89 3.49
CA ILE A 162 1.85 -3.88 4.67
C ILE A 162 0.52 -4.47 4.20
N LEU A 163 0.20 -5.69 4.64
CA LEU A 163 -1.00 -6.41 4.21
C LEU A 163 -2.23 -5.99 5.02
N ARG A 164 -3.41 -6.02 4.36
CA ARG A 164 -4.68 -5.86 5.08
C ARG A 164 -4.86 -6.96 6.13
N PRO A 165 -5.22 -6.63 7.37
CA PRO A 165 -5.47 -7.64 8.39
C PRO A 165 -6.75 -8.43 8.05
N TYR A 166 -6.70 -9.75 8.23
CA TYR A 166 -7.83 -10.70 8.06
C TYR A 166 -8.42 -10.84 6.64
N ASP A 167 -8.11 -9.93 5.72
CA ASP A 167 -8.55 -9.92 4.33
C ASP A 167 -7.36 -9.65 3.39
N THR A 168 -6.33 -10.47 3.55
CA THR A 168 -5.03 -10.32 2.88
C THR A 168 -5.08 -10.62 1.38
N VAL A 169 -6.03 -11.45 0.94
CA VAL A 169 -6.12 -11.95 -0.43
C VAL A 169 -7.48 -11.63 -1.04
N GLY A 170 -7.48 -10.77 -2.05
CA GLY A 170 -8.64 -10.56 -2.91
C GLY A 170 -8.80 -11.67 -3.95
N THR A 171 -10.01 -11.84 -4.47
CA THR A 171 -10.35 -12.88 -5.46
C THR A 171 -11.43 -12.40 -6.41
N THR A 172 -11.39 -12.85 -7.66
CA THR A 172 -12.46 -12.63 -8.64
C THR A 172 -13.75 -13.40 -8.33
N ARG A 173 -13.73 -14.36 -7.39
CA ARG A 173 -14.87 -15.25 -7.09
C ARG A 173 -16.14 -14.54 -6.66
N TYR A 174 -16.03 -13.39 -6.00
CA TYR A 174 -17.17 -12.67 -5.42
C TYR A 174 -17.60 -11.45 -6.23
N VAL A 175 -17.08 -11.30 -7.45
CA VAL A 175 -17.48 -10.18 -8.32
C VAL A 175 -18.80 -10.52 -9.01
N ASP A 176 -19.85 -9.80 -8.62
CA ASP A 176 -21.19 -9.89 -9.19
C ASP A 176 -21.87 -8.52 -9.12
N PHE A 177 -22.25 -7.98 -10.26
CA PHE A 177 -22.94 -6.70 -10.37
C PHE A 177 -23.56 -6.51 -11.76
N ASP A 178 -24.62 -5.69 -11.82
CA ASP A 178 -25.25 -5.28 -13.06
C ASP A 178 -24.66 -3.96 -13.59
N THR A 179 -24.61 -3.81 -14.91
CA THR A 179 -24.19 -2.56 -15.56
C THR A 179 -24.99 -2.28 -16.83
N THR A 180 -25.20 -1.00 -17.13
CA THR A 180 -25.77 -0.54 -18.41
C THR A 180 -24.70 0.00 -19.36
N ARG A 181 -23.43 -0.04 -18.96
CA ARG A 181 -22.30 0.41 -19.80
C ARG A 181 -22.04 -0.60 -20.92
N PRO A 182 -21.41 -0.18 -22.04
CA PRO A 182 -20.92 -1.12 -23.05
C PRO A 182 -20.01 -2.18 -22.43
N VAL A 183 -20.06 -3.40 -22.98
CA VAL A 183 -19.28 -4.54 -22.48
C VAL A 183 -18.60 -5.28 -23.63
N TYR A 184 -17.51 -5.96 -23.30
CA TYR A 184 -16.87 -6.97 -24.13
C TYR A 184 -17.08 -8.34 -23.46
N VAL A 185 -17.66 -9.29 -24.20
CA VAL A 185 -17.91 -10.66 -23.70
C VAL A 185 -16.60 -11.44 -23.70
N THR A 186 -16.30 -12.12 -22.60
CA THR A 186 -15.03 -12.84 -22.43
C THR A 186 -15.12 -14.33 -22.79
N ASP A 187 -13.99 -14.94 -23.17
CA ASP A 187 -13.86 -16.39 -23.24
C ASP A 187 -13.76 -16.98 -21.81
N PRO A 188 -14.69 -17.86 -21.39
CA PRO A 188 -14.65 -18.50 -20.07
C PRO A 188 -13.40 -19.37 -19.84
N LYS A 189 -12.64 -19.71 -20.89
CA LYS A 189 -11.35 -20.38 -20.76
C LYS A 189 -10.21 -19.46 -20.35
N LYS A 190 -10.35 -18.14 -20.50
CA LYS A 190 -9.33 -17.14 -20.15
C LYS A 190 -9.77 -16.15 -19.08
N CYS A 191 -11.07 -15.98 -18.83
CA CYS A 191 -11.55 -15.03 -17.83
C CYS A 191 -12.64 -15.66 -16.94
N HIS A 192 -12.52 -15.45 -15.63
CA HIS A 192 -13.54 -15.88 -14.67
C HIS A 192 -14.80 -14.99 -14.71
N ILE A 193 -14.62 -13.70 -15.05
CA ILE A 193 -15.70 -12.72 -15.14
C ILE A 193 -16.21 -12.69 -16.57
N SER A 194 -17.51 -12.85 -16.75
CA SER A 194 -18.15 -13.03 -18.07
C SER A 194 -18.06 -11.82 -19.00
N HIS A 195 -17.83 -10.62 -18.44
CA HIS A 195 -17.81 -9.38 -19.20
C HIS A 195 -16.75 -8.41 -18.69
N VAL A 196 -16.03 -7.80 -19.64
CA VAL A 196 -15.21 -6.61 -19.40
C VAL A 196 -16.10 -5.40 -19.62
N VAL A 197 -16.39 -4.67 -18.55
CA VAL A 197 -17.08 -3.37 -18.64
C VAL A 197 -16.15 -2.38 -19.32
N ALA A 198 -16.67 -1.61 -20.28
CA ALA A 198 -15.90 -0.57 -20.95
C ALA A 198 -16.49 0.80 -20.65
N ASP A 199 -15.63 1.79 -20.55
CA ASP A 199 -16.07 3.18 -20.71
C ASP A 199 -16.27 3.50 -22.20
N THR A 200 -16.79 4.69 -22.51
CA THR A 200 -17.13 5.08 -23.90
C THR A 200 -15.91 5.18 -24.83
N GLN A 201 -14.70 4.98 -24.32
CA GLN A 201 -13.45 4.92 -25.06
C GLN A 201 -13.04 3.46 -25.28
N SER A 202 -12.92 3.02 -26.54
CA SER A 202 -12.71 1.63 -26.98
C SER A 202 -11.39 0.96 -26.55
N TRP A 203 -10.55 1.65 -25.78
CA TRP A 203 -9.20 1.21 -25.44
C TRP A 203 -9.19 -0.04 -24.56
N GLU A 204 -10.05 -0.08 -23.54
CA GLU A 204 -10.14 -1.22 -22.62
C GLU A 204 -10.70 -2.47 -23.31
N GLN A 205 -11.66 -2.29 -24.23
CA GLN A 205 -12.17 -3.39 -25.06
C GLN A 205 -11.08 -3.91 -25.99
N LYS A 206 -10.30 -3.00 -26.61
CA LYS A 206 -9.18 -3.40 -27.45
C LYS A 206 -8.12 -4.14 -26.65
N MET A 207 -7.83 -3.70 -25.42
CA MET A 207 -6.90 -4.37 -24.52
C MET A 207 -7.41 -5.77 -24.12
N ALA A 208 -8.69 -5.90 -23.77
CA ALA A 208 -9.31 -7.19 -23.46
C ALA A 208 -9.18 -8.16 -24.65
N GLN A 209 -9.49 -7.69 -25.87
CA GLN A 209 -9.29 -8.48 -27.08
C GLN A 209 -7.83 -8.91 -27.24
N VAL A 210 -6.87 -8.00 -27.04
CA VAL A 210 -5.44 -8.33 -27.14
C VAL A 210 -5.04 -9.42 -26.13
N LEU A 211 -5.50 -9.33 -24.88
CA LEU A 211 -5.22 -10.34 -23.85
C LEU A 211 -5.85 -11.70 -24.20
N GLU A 212 -7.03 -11.71 -24.82
CA GLU A 212 -7.63 -12.96 -25.32
C GLU A 212 -6.87 -13.57 -26.49
N ASP A 213 -6.39 -12.75 -27.42
CA ASP A 213 -5.71 -13.20 -28.63
C ASP A 213 -4.25 -13.65 -28.38
N MET A 214 -3.67 -13.32 -27.23
CA MET A 214 -2.29 -13.71 -26.88
C MET A 214 -2.23 -15.12 -26.29
N ASP A 215 -1.52 -16.03 -26.96
CA ASP A 215 -1.29 -17.40 -26.48
C ASP A 215 -0.54 -17.44 -25.14
N GLU A 216 0.34 -16.47 -24.90
CA GLU A 216 1.11 -16.34 -23.66
C GLU A 216 0.21 -15.99 -22.45
N VAL A 217 -0.97 -15.39 -22.68
CA VAL A 217 -1.90 -15.03 -21.61
C VAL A 217 -2.80 -16.22 -21.30
N ALA A 218 -2.53 -16.86 -20.16
CA ALA A 218 -3.31 -17.99 -19.67
C ALA A 218 -4.68 -17.53 -19.14
N ARG A 219 -4.70 -16.41 -18.40
CA ARG A 219 -5.93 -15.81 -17.89
C ARG A 219 -5.78 -14.34 -17.60
N TYR A 220 -6.88 -13.60 -17.58
CA TYR A 220 -6.88 -12.18 -17.27
C TYR A 220 -8.18 -11.73 -16.61
N VAL A 221 -8.18 -10.53 -16.05
CA VAL A 221 -9.38 -9.89 -15.52
C VAL A 221 -9.23 -8.37 -15.58
N LYS A 222 -10.32 -7.67 -15.91
CA LYS A 222 -10.42 -6.23 -15.71
C LYS A 222 -10.67 -5.93 -14.24
N ASN A 223 -9.91 -4.99 -13.68
CA ASN A 223 -10.06 -4.53 -12.31
C ASN A 223 -11.24 -3.55 -12.18
N HIS A 224 -12.44 -4.01 -12.47
CA HIS A 224 -13.68 -3.25 -12.29
C HIS A 224 -14.49 -3.90 -11.16
N ASN A 225 -14.76 -3.15 -10.09
CA ASN A 225 -15.39 -3.65 -8.85
C ASN A 225 -14.66 -4.84 -8.20
N LEU A 226 -13.39 -5.06 -8.53
CA LEU A 226 -12.58 -6.16 -8.00
C LEU A 226 -11.90 -5.80 -6.67
N GLY A 227 -11.64 -4.51 -6.45
CA GLY A 227 -11.00 -4.00 -5.23
C GLY A 227 -9.49 -4.26 -5.18
N PHE A 228 -8.84 -4.44 -6.33
CA PHE A 228 -7.38 -4.45 -6.41
C PHE A 228 -6.86 -3.02 -6.47
N THR A 229 -6.12 -2.62 -5.44
CA THR A 229 -5.61 -1.25 -5.29
C THR A 229 -4.13 -1.23 -4.96
N ILE A 230 -3.43 -0.26 -5.52
CA ILE A 230 -2.04 0.07 -5.24
C ILE A 230 -2.05 1.32 -4.35
N PRO A 231 -1.73 1.21 -3.04
CA PRO A 231 -1.66 2.37 -2.17
C PRO A 231 -0.48 3.26 -2.59
N TYR A 232 -0.67 4.57 -2.57
CA TYR A 232 0.38 5.55 -2.82
C TYR A 232 0.12 6.82 -2.00
N THR A 233 1.17 7.61 -1.78
CA THR A 233 1.05 8.90 -1.11
C THR A 233 1.35 10.01 -2.09
N ILE A 234 0.51 11.03 -2.11
CA ILE A 234 0.75 12.27 -2.87
C ILE A 234 0.37 13.46 -1.99
N ASP A 235 1.26 14.45 -1.90
CA ASP A 235 1.07 15.63 -1.05
C ASP A 235 0.71 15.32 0.42
N GLY A 236 1.22 14.19 0.94
CA GLY A 236 0.95 13.72 2.30
C GLY A 236 -0.35 12.94 2.48
N GLU A 237 -1.21 12.87 1.45
CA GLU A 237 -2.46 12.12 1.49
C GLU A 237 -2.27 10.68 0.96
N GLU A 238 -2.79 9.71 1.71
CA GLU A 238 -2.91 8.33 1.25
C GLU A 238 -4.02 8.22 0.20
N ARG A 239 -3.68 7.64 -0.95
CA ARG A 239 -4.61 7.40 -2.05
C ARG A 239 -4.45 5.98 -2.58
N ASN A 240 -5.46 5.54 -3.31
CA ASN A 240 -5.47 4.25 -3.97
C ASN A 240 -5.51 4.44 -5.48
N TYR A 241 -4.57 3.80 -6.16
CA TYR A 241 -4.57 3.66 -7.61
C TYR A 241 -5.18 2.30 -7.98
N ILE A 242 -6.12 2.30 -8.93
CA ILE A 242 -6.78 1.11 -9.45
C ILE A 242 -6.21 0.88 -10.86
N PRO A 243 -5.28 -0.07 -11.06
CA PRO A 243 -4.78 -0.42 -12.38
C PRO A 243 -5.85 -1.14 -13.21
N ASP A 244 -5.78 -1.11 -14.54
CA ASP A 244 -6.86 -1.59 -15.40
C ASP A 244 -7.05 -3.12 -15.43
N PHE A 245 -5.97 -3.89 -15.58
CA PHE A 245 -6.05 -5.35 -15.68
C PHE A 245 -5.00 -6.08 -14.86
N ILE A 246 -5.31 -7.33 -14.52
CA ILE A 246 -4.35 -8.33 -14.07
C ILE A 246 -4.38 -9.46 -15.10
N ALA A 247 -3.21 -9.86 -15.61
CA ALA A 247 -3.04 -11.01 -16.48
C ALA A 247 -2.08 -12.02 -15.83
N HIS A 248 -2.33 -13.31 -16.01
CA HIS A 248 -1.35 -14.36 -15.75
C HIS A 248 -0.73 -14.75 -17.09
N VAL A 249 0.58 -14.61 -17.19
CA VAL A 249 1.32 -14.75 -18.43
C VAL A 249 2.36 -15.85 -18.28
N ASP A 250 2.43 -16.75 -19.26
CA ASP A 250 3.55 -17.68 -19.39
C ASP A 250 4.73 -16.95 -20.02
N ASP A 251 5.72 -16.65 -19.21
CA ASP A 251 6.98 -15.99 -19.61
C ASP A 251 8.11 -16.99 -19.87
N GLY A 252 7.79 -18.29 -19.95
CA GLY A 252 8.71 -19.40 -20.18
C GLY A 252 9.02 -20.24 -18.93
N HIS A 253 8.43 -19.92 -17.78
CA HIS A 253 8.56 -20.71 -16.54
C HIS A 253 7.51 -21.84 -16.45
N GLY A 254 6.57 -21.89 -17.39
CA GLY A 254 5.56 -22.95 -17.48
C GLY A 254 4.30 -22.69 -16.64
N PRO A 255 3.31 -23.60 -16.74
CA PRO A 255 1.96 -23.36 -16.22
C PRO A 255 1.87 -23.30 -14.69
N ASP A 256 2.87 -23.82 -13.97
CA ASP A 256 2.91 -23.83 -12.51
C ASP A 256 3.58 -22.58 -11.90
N ASP A 257 4.20 -21.73 -12.73
CA ASP A 257 4.89 -20.50 -12.32
C ASP A 257 4.59 -19.35 -13.29
N LEU A 258 3.31 -19.03 -13.45
CA LEU A 258 2.86 -17.91 -14.29
C LEU A 258 3.20 -16.55 -13.65
N LEU A 259 3.60 -15.59 -14.49
CA LEU A 259 3.84 -14.21 -14.09
C LEU A 259 2.52 -13.46 -13.90
N ASN A 260 2.31 -12.85 -12.73
CA ASN A 260 1.20 -11.93 -12.48
C ASN A 260 1.55 -10.54 -13.04
N LEU A 261 0.97 -10.20 -14.18
CA LEU A 261 1.20 -8.94 -14.87
C LEU A 261 0.09 -7.94 -14.55
N ILE A 262 0.45 -6.84 -13.91
CA ILE A 262 -0.40 -5.66 -13.80
C ILE A 262 -0.28 -4.88 -15.11
N VAL A 263 -1.41 -4.62 -15.76
CA VAL A 263 -1.47 -3.87 -17.01
C VAL A 263 -2.24 -2.58 -16.76
N GLU A 264 -1.58 -1.45 -16.98
CA GLU A 264 -2.21 -0.13 -17.01
C GLU A 264 -2.34 0.33 -18.46
N VAL A 265 -3.57 0.63 -18.90
CA VAL A 265 -3.84 1.20 -20.21
C VAL A 265 -3.98 2.69 -20.07
N SER A 266 -3.18 3.42 -20.83
CA SER A 266 -2.94 4.81 -20.49
C SER A 266 -2.87 5.72 -21.70
N GLY A 267 -3.71 6.75 -21.70
CA GLY A 267 -3.71 7.81 -22.71
C GLY A 267 -2.59 8.84 -22.49
N GLU A 268 -2.85 10.09 -22.88
CA GLU A 268 -1.90 11.20 -22.73
C GLU A 268 -1.27 11.31 -21.32
N LYS A 269 0.01 11.67 -21.29
CA LYS A 269 0.78 11.82 -20.04
C LYS A 269 0.24 12.99 -19.21
N ARG A 270 -0.20 12.69 -17.98
CA ARG A 270 -0.57 13.67 -16.95
C ARG A 270 0.31 13.46 -15.72
N LYS A 271 0.62 14.52 -14.98
CA LYS A 271 1.54 14.49 -13.84
C LYS A 271 1.19 13.44 -12.77
N ASP A 272 -0.10 13.27 -12.45
CA ASP A 272 -0.57 12.28 -11.48
C ASP A 272 -0.37 10.82 -11.95
N LYS A 273 -0.28 10.61 -13.26
CA LYS A 273 -0.09 9.30 -13.88
C LYS A 273 1.32 8.78 -13.63
N ASP A 274 2.33 9.65 -13.73
CA ASP A 274 3.73 9.29 -13.51
C ASP A 274 3.96 8.78 -12.08
N THR A 275 3.31 9.40 -11.08
CA THR A 275 3.39 8.96 -9.68
C THR A 275 2.78 7.57 -9.46
N LYS A 276 1.64 7.27 -10.09
CA LYS A 276 0.98 5.96 -9.98
C LYS A 276 1.82 4.85 -10.59
N VAL A 277 2.28 5.04 -11.82
CA VAL A 277 3.15 4.09 -12.54
C VAL A 277 4.46 3.88 -11.78
N SER A 278 5.09 4.96 -11.32
CA SER A 278 6.30 4.89 -10.51
C SER A 278 6.07 4.10 -9.23
N THR A 279 4.95 4.32 -8.53
CA THR A 279 4.63 3.60 -7.29
C THR A 279 4.45 2.11 -7.54
N ALA A 280 3.73 1.72 -8.60
CA ALA A 280 3.56 0.31 -8.94
C ALA A 280 4.91 -0.38 -9.23
N ARG A 281 5.79 0.27 -10.02
CA ARG A 281 7.10 -0.28 -10.42
C ARG A 281 8.13 -0.30 -9.30
N THR A 282 8.18 0.74 -8.48
CA THR A 282 9.28 0.94 -7.51
C THR A 282 8.91 0.57 -6.08
N LEU A 283 7.61 0.50 -5.75
CA LEU A 283 7.14 0.13 -4.43
C LEU A 283 6.34 -1.16 -4.45
N TRP A 284 5.23 -1.21 -5.19
CA TRP A 284 4.29 -2.33 -5.09
C TRP A 284 4.89 -3.66 -5.56
N VAL A 285 5.41 -3.71 -6.78
CA VAL A 285 6.00 -4.93 -7.35
C VAL A 285 7.19 -5.43 -6.52
N PRO A 286 8.18 -4.59 -6.15
CA PRO A 286 9.27 -5.04 -5.30
C PRO A 286 8.81 -5.52 -3.93
N ALA A 287 7.86 -4.82 -3.29
CA ALA A 287 7.32 -5.22 -1.99
C ALA A 287 6.71 -6.61 -2.06
N VAL A 288 5.78 -6.84 -2.98
CA VAL A 288 5.06 -8.11 -3.13
C VAL A 288 6.01 -9.25 -3.51
N ASN A 289 6.94 -9.02 -4.44
CA ASN A 289 7.92 -10.03 -4.83
C ASN A 289 8.88 -10.38 -3.68
N ASN A 290 9.35 -9.39 -2.92
CA ASN A 290 10.18 -9.63 -1.73
C ASN A 290 9.42 -10.38 -0.63
N HIS A 291 8.08 -10.29 -0.58
CA HIS A 291 7.27 -11.07 0.36
C HIS A 291 7.32 -12.57 0.05
N GLY A 292 7.30 -12.94 -1.22
CA GLY A 292 7.48 -14.33 -1.69
C GLY A 292 6.23 -15.21 -1.66
N GLU A 293 5.16 -14.83 -0.95
CA GLU A 293 3.94 -15.66 -0.84
C GLU A 293 2.91 -15.46 -1.97
N PHE A 294 3.04 -14.40 -2.78
CA PHE A 294 2.04 -14.03 -3.78
C PHE A 294 2.46 -14.34 -5.22
N GLY A 295 3.49 -15.17 -5.41
CA GLY A 295 4.08 -15.45 -6.71
C GLY A 295 4.86 -14.27 -7.29
N ARG A 296 5.22 -14.37 -8.57
CA ARG A 296 5.99 -13.32 -9.27
C ARG A 296 5.04 -12.28 -9.86
N TRP A 297 5.36 -11.02 -9.64
CA TRP A 297 4.60 -9.88 -10.17
C TRP A 297 5.48 -8.99 -11.03
N ALA A 298 4.89 -8.44 -12.09
CA ALA A 298 5.46 -7.41 -12.94
C ALA A 298 4.42 -6.35 -13.31
N PHE A 299 4.88 -5.22 -13.82
CA PHE A 299 4.02 -4.10 -14.22
C PHE A 299 4.37 -3.64 -15.63
N VAL A 300 3.34 -3.47 -16.48
CA VAL A 300 3.47 -2.88 -17.81
C VAL A 300 2.48 -1.72 -17.97
N GLU A 301 2.97 -0.64 -18.59
CA GLU A 301 2.13 0.47 -19.03
C GLU A 301 1.97 0.34 -20.54
N ILE A 302 0.73 0.37 -21.00
CA ILE A 302 0.35 0.31 -22.40
C ILE A 302 -0.12 1.70 -22.82
N SER A 303 0.68 2.38 -23.63
CA SER A 303 0.33 3.70 -24.19
C SER A 303 -0.47 3.61 -25.50
N ASP A 304 -0.44 2.45 -26.15
CA ASP A 304 -1.17 2.15 -27.38
C ASP A 304 -1.71 0.70 -27.34
N PRO A 305 -3.02 0.49 -27.14
CA PRO A 305 -3.62 -0.83 -27.15
C PRO A 305 -3.44 -1.61 -28.46
N TRP A 306 -3.16 -0.94 -29.59
CA TRP A 306 -2.93 -1.60 -30.87
C TRP A 306 -1.50 -2.16 -31.01
N ASP A 307 -0.55 -1.69 -30.19
CA ASP A 307 0.82 -2.21 -30.12
C ASP A 307 1.10 -2.99 -28.80
N ALA A 308 0.04 -3.26 -28.02
CA ALA A 308 0.16 -3.87 -26.71
C ALA A 308 0.82 -5.26 -26.75
N GLN A 309 0.56 -6.08 -27.78
CA GLN A 309 1.20 -7.40 -27.92
C GLN A 309 2.73 -7.30 -28.02
N ASN A 310 3.23 -6.36 -28.84
CA ASN A 310 4.67 -6.15 -29.00
C ASN A 310 5.28 -5.60 -27.71
N THR A 311 4.58 -4.69 -27.04
CA THR A 311 5.03 -4.13 -25.76
C THR A 311 5.16 -5.21 -24.68
N ILE A 312 4.14 -6.06 -24.51
CA ILE A 312 4.16 -7.15 -23.54
C ILE A 312 5.26 -8.16 -23.90
N ARG A 313 5.32 -8.65 -25.14
CA ARG A 313 6.37 -9.61 -25.57
C ARG A 313 7.78 -9.02 -25.44
N GLY A 314 7.96 -7.74 -25.70
CA GLY A 314 9.22 -7.04 -25.53
C GLY A 314 9.67 -7.04 -24.06
N MET A 315 8.74 -6.77 -23.15
CA MET A 315 8.98 -6.84 -21.70
C MET A 315 9.34 -8.26 -21.26
N LEU A 316 8.57 -9.29 -21.67
CA LEU A 316 8.84 -10.68 -21.30
C LEU A 316 10.25 -11.12 -21.73
N LYS A 317 10.71 -10.71 -22.92
CA LYS A 317 12.07 -11.01 -23.39
C LYS A 317 13.16 -10.31 -22.58
N SER A 318 12.89 -9.13 -22.05
CA SER A 318 13.86 -8.37 -21.24
C SER A 318 14.03 -8.92 -19.82
N GLU A 319 13.01 -9.65 -19.32
CA GLU A 319 13.02 -10.25 -17.99
C GLU A 319 13.57 -11.69 -17.97
N GLN A 320 13.79 -12.31 -19.15
CA GLN A 320 14.47 -13.61 -19.21
C GLN A 320 15.96 -13.46 -18.87
N PRO A 321 16.52 -14.29 -17.96
CA PRO A 321 17.94 -14.28 -17.71
C PRO A 321 18.69 -14.58 -19.01
N ALA A 322 19.68 -13.74 -19.35
CA ALA A 322 20.55 -14.01 -20.48
C ALA A 322 21.20 -15.38 -20.28
N TYR A 323 20.82 -16.35 -21.10
CA TYR A 323 21.50 -17.64 -21.13
C TYR A 323 22.98 -17.39 -21.40
N VAL A 324 23.83 -17.66 -20.41
CA VAL A 324 25.27 -17.77 -20.62
C VAL A 324 25.47 -19.06 -21.42
N SER A 325 25.71 -18.89 -22.72
CA SER A 325 26.08 -19.96 -23.65
C SER A 325 27.40 -20.60 -23.31
#